data_AF-A0A2R6K1F9-F1
#
_entry.id   AF-A0A2R6K1F9-F1
#
_cell.length_a   1.000
_cell.length_b   1.000
_cell.length_c   1.000
_cell.angle_alpha   90.00
_cell.angle_beta   90.00
_cell.angle_gamma   90.00
#
_symmetry.space_group_name_H-M   'P 1'
#
loop_
_entity.id
_entity.type
_entity.pdbx_description
1 polymer ?
#
loop_
_entity_poly.entity_id
_entity_poly.type
_entity_poly.pdbx_seq_one_letter_code
_entity_poly.pdbx_strand_id
1 'polypeptide(L)'
;FGAEMNEPSAQHDKNLYCPKVSQTRTAETVKDGFQFYDDLREFLTGFGIETNEVERFETDSNSEQETVRLRLGVTNDSENLLRFFSRIGYRYDREKQRRSVKAIQYLRTKEREIERREAIESEAQTLADGGSSAESIKAEFDINDRFMERSVWGGRDSRPRPDEDFPGFEEFCEAVEVADDHTILDEVVAIRRAGRKEVYDIGVSHEAHNFVANGFVVSNCGVRMLKTPLTYDDVEGREEELVDALFANIPSGLGGGGVYEGTKADVDAILERGMEWALENDFALPADLEHCEDEGVRHDADPSRVSQKAKDRGKNQTGSLGSGNHFLEVQRVTDVYREDVAEQFGLAPDRIVVLIHCGSRGLGHQVCTDYLRDIEQAHAGLLDRLPDRELAAAPAGSQLAEDYYGAMCAAINFAWVNRQLIMHRTREVFGKVFDVSVAEMDLLYDVAHNIAKKEAHEVEGSEASETSRATGEAGDGEERELFVHRKGATRAFPAGRPEVPPAYQDVGQPILIPGSMGAGSYVLRGGERSLSETFGSTAHGAGRLMSRTQAKQEFWGGDVRDDLREQDHVYVKAQSGATVAEEAPGVYKDVDEVVRVSDALGIGDRVARTFPVCTIKG
;
A
#
# COMPACT_ATOMS: atom_id res chain seq x y z
N PHE A 1 -13.02 -27.64 -28.31
CA PHE A 1 -12.92 -28.24 -26.95
C PHE A 1 -13.86 -27.56 -25.97
N GLY A 2 -13.67 -26.29 -25.59
CA GLY A 2 -14.54 -25.63 -24.60
C GLY A 2 -16.03 -25.72 -24.93
N ALA A 3 -16.41 -25.43 -26.19
CA ALA A 3 -17.77 -25.61 -26.69
C ALA A 3 -18.32 -27.06 -26.60
N GLU A 4 -17.45 -28.07 -26.59
CA GLU A 4 -17.82 -29.50 -26.44
C GLU A 4 -17.99 -29.92 -24.98
N MET A 5 -17.55 -29.08 -24.03
CA MET A 5 -17.77 -29.35 -22.61
C MET A 5 -19.24 -29.11 -22.24
N ASN A 6 -19.69 -29.73 -21.14
CA ASN A 6 -20.98 -29.37 -20.56
C ASN A 6 -20.99 -27.89 -20.17
N GLU A 7 -22.17 -27.29 -20.28
CA GLU A 7 -22.40 -25.93 -19.84
C GLU A 7 -22.21 -25.79 -18.31
N PRO A 8 -21.94 -24.57 -17.80
CA PRO A 8 -21.91 -24.32 -16.37
C PRO A 8 -23.28 -24.61 -15.75
N SER A 9 -23.33 -25.41 -14.70
CA SER A 9 -24.58 -25.75 -14.00
C SER A 9 -24.32 -25.99 -12.51
N ALA A 10 -25.35 -25.87 -11.70
CA ALA A 10 -25.24 -26.13 -10.26
C ALA A 10 -24.99 -27.62 -9.96
N GLN A 11 -23.95 -27.95 -9.18
CA GLN A 11 -23.74 -29.27 -8.59
C GLN A 11 -24.58 -29.46 -7.33
N HIS A 12 -24.54 -28.45 -6.46
CA HIS A 12 -25.40 -28.22 -5.32
C HIS A 12 -25.69 -26.73 -5.28
N ASP A 13 -26.77 -26.29 -4.63
CA ASP A 13 -27.29 -24.92 -4.63
C ASP A 13 -26.25 -23.80 -4.96
N LYS A 14 -25.14 -23.75 -4.20
CA LYS A 14 -24.11 -22.70 -4.33
C LYS A 14 -22.81 -23.09 -5.03
N ASN A 15 -22.65 -24.32 -5.50
CA ASN A 15 -21.43 -24.86 -6.12
C ASN A 15 -21.69 -25.27 -7.57
N LEU A 16 -20.71 -25.03 -8.45
CA LEU A 16 -20.83 -25.42 -9.85
C LEU A 16 -20.33 -26.85 -10.08
N TYR A 17 -20.89 -27.51 -11.09
CA TYR A 17 -20.26 -28.67 -11.70
C TYR A 17 -19.02 -28.22 -12.45
N CYS A 18 -17.94 -28.98 -12.31
CA CYS A 18 -16.79 -28.76 -13.17
C CYS A 18 -17.13 -29.07 -14.64
N PRO A 19 -16.70 -28.22 -15.59
CA PRO A 19 -16.77 -28.52 -17.02
C PRO A 19 -15.98 -29.77 -17.37
N LYS A 20 -16.59 -30.66 -18.15
CA LYS A 20 -16.05 -31.94 -18.60
C LYS A 20 -16.38 -32.14 -20.06
N VAL A 21 -15.46 -32.78 -20.78
CA VAL A 21 -15.71 -33.32 -22.12
C VAL A 21 -15.53 -34.83 -22.07
N SER A 22 -16.27 -35.55 -22.92
CA SER A 22 -16.12 -36.99 -23.06
C SER A 22 -15.98 -37.36 -24.53
N GLN A 23 -15.16 -38.37 -24.80
CA GLN A 23 -15.03 -38.97 -26.11
C GLN A 23 -15.14 -40.48 -25.96
N THR A 24 -16.00 -41.10 -26.76
CA THR A 24 -16.04 -42.56 -26.88
C THR A 24 -15.09 -42.99 -27.99
N ARG A 25 -14.20 -43.93 -27.68
CA ARG A 25 -13.24 -44.52 -28.61
C ARG A 25 -13.44 -46.03 -28.69
N THR A 26 -13.04 -46.63 -29.81
CA THR A 26 -12.96 -48.09 -29.94
C THR A 26 -11.76 -48.61 -29.16
N ALA A 27 -11.75 -49.91 -28.82
CA ALA A 27 -10.59 -50.54 -28.19
C ALA A 27 -9.27 -50.31 -28.95
N GLU A 28 -9.33 -50.21 -30.29
CA GLU A 28 -8.16 -49.95 -31.14
C GLU A 28 -7.61 -48.52 -31.02
N THR A 29 -8.47 -47.53 -30.80
CA THR A 29 -8.10 -46.09 -30.81
C THR A 29 -8.06 -45.46 -29.42
N VAL A 30 -8.28 -46.25 -28.37
CA VAL A 30 -8.33 -45.73 -26.99
C VAL A 30 -7.00 -45.11 -26.56
N LYS A 31 -5.86 -45.64 -27.03
CA LYS A 31 -4.52 -45.09 -26.73
C LYS A 31 -4.34 -43.69 -27.33
N ASP A 32 -4.74 -43.50 -28.57
CA ASP A 32 -4.70 -42.18 -29.23
C ASP A 32 -5.62 -41.18 -28.51
N GLY A 33 -6.76 -41.67 -27.98
CA GLY A 33 -7.66 -40.86 -27.16
C GLY A 33 -7.05 -40.40 -25.83
N PHE A 34 -6.25 -41.24 -25.18
CA PHE A 34 -5.50 -40.83 -23.98
C PHE A 34 -4.45 -39.79 -24.32
N GLN A 35 -3.64 -40.02 -25.37
CA GLN A 35 -2.63 -39.05 -25.80
C GLN A 35 -3.26 -37.69 -26.13
N PHE A 36 -4.37 -37.68 -26.86
CA PHE A 36 -5.10 -36.45 -27.18
C PHE A 36 -5.52 -35.66 -25.93
N TYR A 37 -6.00 -36.36 -24.88
CA TYR A 37 -6.37 -35.68 -23.65
C TYR A 37 -5.15 -35.25 -22.83
N ASP A 38 -4.05 -35.99 -22.82
CA ASP A 38 -2.83 -35.57 -22.15
C ASP A 38 -2.22 -34.32 -22.81
N ASP A 39 -2.16 -34.27 -24.14
CA ASP A 39 -1.74 -33.08 -24.90
C ASP A 39 -2.61 -31.85 -24.55
N LEU A 40 -3.92 -32.09 -24.38
CA LEU A 40 -4.87 -31.05 -24.03
C LEU A 40 -4.74 -30.58 -22.59
N ARG A 41 -4.37 -31.47 -21.66
CA ARG A 41 -4.05 -31.11 -20.27
C ARG A 41 -2.80 -30.23 -20.20
N GLU A 42 -1.76 -30.59 -20.94
CA GLU A 42 -0.53 -29.79 -21.04
C GLU A 42 -0.84 -28.39 -21.62
N PHE A 43 -1.63 -28.34 -22.70
CA PHE A 43 -2.08 -27.08 -23.28
C PHE A 43 -2.84 -26.21 -22.27
N LEU A 44 -3.80 -26.77 -21.54
CA LEU A 44 -4.57 -26.04 -20.52
C LEU A 44 -3.70 -25.59 -19.34
N THR A 45 -2.71 -26.38 -18.96
CA THR A 45 -1.73 -26.03 -17.92
C THR A 45 -0.92 -24.81 -18.31
N GLY A 46 -0.59 -24.65 -19.60
CA GLY A 46 0.03 -23.42 -20.14
C GLY A 46 -0.81 -22.14 -19.96
N PHE A 47 -2.13 -22.27 -19.76
CA PHE A 47 -3.02 -21.15 -19.43
C PHE A 47 -3.30 -21.02 -17.93
N GLY A 48 -2.63 -21.83 -17.09
CA GLY A 48 -2.86 -21.91 -15.66
C GLY A 48 -4.18 -22.60 -15.29
N ILE A 49 -4.70 -23.49 -16.15
CA ILE A 49 -5.95 -24.21 -15.90
C ILE A 49 -5.65 -25.64 -15.50
N GLU A 50 -6.04 -25.98 -14.28
CA GLU A 50 -5.87 -27.32 -13.71
C GLU A 50 -6.99 -28.27 -14.15
N THR A 51 -6.61 -29.52 -14.36
CA THR A 51 -7.53 -30.58 -14.81
C THR A 51 -7.36 -31.82 -13.96
N ASN A 52 -8.45 -32.58 -13.81
CA ASN A 52 -8.42 -33.91 -13.23
C ASN A 52 -7.68 -34.89 -14.16
N GLU A 53 -7.28 -36.04 -13.63
CA GLU A 53 -6.80 -37.14 -14.45
C GLU A 53 -7.86 -37.62 -15.44
N VAL A 54 -7.42 -38.15 -16.58
CA VAL A 54 -8.31 -38.68 -17.62
C VAL A 54 -9.02 -39.94 -17.07
N GLU A 55 -10.33 -39.84 -16.89
CA GLU A 55 -11.15 -40.95 -16.40
C GLU A 55 -11.49 -41.92 -17.55
N ARG A 56 -11.50 -43.22 -17.24
CA ARG A 56 -11.86 -44.30 -18.17
C ARG A 56 -13.12 -45.02 -17.70
N PHE A 57 -14.10 -45.15 -18.59
CA PHE A 57 -15.34 -45.89 -18.36
C PHE A 57 -15.55 -46.93 -19.46
N GLU A 58 -15.86 -48.17 -19.09
CA GLU A 58 -16.34 -49.18 -20.04
C GLU A 58 -17.76 -48.83 -20.51
N THR A 59 -18.06 -49.11 -21.78
CA THR A 59 -19.35 -48.75 -22.37
C THR A 59 -19.77 -49.75 -23.44
N ASP A 60 -21.07 -50.07 -23.46
CA ASP A 60 -21.71 -50.89 -24.50
C ASP A 60 -22.43 -50.03 -25.55
N SER A 61 -21.95 -48.81 -25.78
CA SER A 61 -22.59 -47.86 -26.70
C SER A 61 -22.58 -48.27 -28.18
N ASN A 62 -21.87 -49.35 -28.53
CA ASN A 62 -21.83 -49.94 -29.86
C ASN A 62 -22.00 -51.47 -29.76
N SER A 63 -22.94 -52.03 -30.52
CA SER A 63 -23.21 -53.48 -30.55
C SER A 63 -22.20 -54.30 -31.34
N GLU A 64 -21.37 -53.65 -32.17
CA GLU A 64 -20.43 -54.31 -33.09
C GLU A 64 -18.96 -54.26 -32.63
N GLN A 65 -18.62 -53.32 -31.74
CA GLN A 65 -17.24 -53.11 -31.29
C GLN A 65 -17.20 -52.72 -29.81
N GLU A 66 -16.19 -53.21 -29.09
CA GLU A 66 -15.92 -52.80 -27.71
C GLU A 66 -15.52 -51.32 -27.69
N THR A 67 -16.20 -50.54 -26.85
CA THR A 67 -15.97 -49.09 -26.74
C THR A 67 -15.59 -48.70 -25.32
N VAL A 68 -14.77 -47.65 -25.24
CA VAL A 68 -14.32 -47.04 -23.98
C VAL A 68 -14.62 -45.55 -24.04
N ARG A 69 -15.25 -45.01 -23.00
CA ARG A 69 -15.46 -43.58 -22.85
C ARG A 69 -14.34 -43.01 -22.00
N LEU A 70 -13.64 -42.05 -22.57
CA LEU A 70 -12.64 -41.24 -21.90
C LEU A 70 -13.26 -39.90 -21.51
N ARG A 71 -12.95 -39.39 -20.32
CA ARG A 71 -13.44 -38.11 -19.84
C ARG A 71 -12.32 -37.28 -19.24
N LEU A 72 -12.28 -36.01 -19.62
CA LEU A 72 -11.42 -35.00 -19.01
C LEU A 72 -12.30 -33.92 -18.38
N GLY A 73 -11.99 -33.51 -17.16
CA GLY A 73 -12.69 -32.44 -16.46
C GLY A 73 -11.74 -31.41 -15.87
N VAL A 74 -12.16 -30.15 -15.84
CA VAL A 74 -11.48 -29.06 -15.13
C VAL A 74 -11.58 -29.32 -13.61
N THR A 75 -10.55 -28.98 -12.84
CA THR A 75 -10.60 -29.12 -11.37
C THR A 75 -11.66 -28.17 -10.80
N ASN A 76 -12.49 -28.66 -9.87
CA ASN A 76 -13.62 -27.91 -9.31
C ASN A 76 -13.19 -26.97 -8.17
N ASP A 77 -12.44 -25.94 -8.53
CA ASP A 77 -12.02 -24.85 -7.66
C ASP A 77 -12.51 -23.51 -8.26
N SER A 78 -12.97 -22.59 -7.41
CA SER A 78 -13.58 -21.32 -7.88
C SER A 78 -12.64 -20.52 -8.76
N GLU A 79 -11.36 -20.41 -8.36
CA GLU A 79 -10.35 -19.64 -9.07
C GLU A 79 -9.99 -20.32 -10.39
N ASN A 80 -9.81 -21.63 -10.36
CA ASN A 80 -9.55 -22.41 -11.57
C ASN A 80 -10.71 -22.35 -12.58
N LEU A 81 -11.96 -22.41 -12.11
CA LEU A 81 -13.16 -22.25 -12.94
C LEU A 81 -13.26 -20.84 -13.52
N LEU A 82 -12.94 -19.80 -12.74
CA LEU A 82 -12.88 -18.42 -13.21
C LEU A 82 -11.87 -18.29 -14.36
N ARG A 83 -10.64 -18.79 -14.20
CA ARG A 83 -9.61 -18.82 -15.26
C ARG A 83 -10.11 -19.56 -16.49
N PHE A 84 -10.74 -20.73 -16.31
CA PHE A 84 -11.27 -21.49 -17.44
C PHE A 84 -12.34 -20.72 -18.21
N PHE A 85 -13.35 -20.16 -17.53
CA PHE A 85 -14.44 -19.46 -18.19
C PHE A 85 -14.00 -18.14 -18.83
N SER A 86 -13.05 -17.42 -18.22
CA SER A 86 -12.56 -16.13 -18.73
C SER A 86 -11.58 -16.29 -19.90
N ARG A 87 -10.70 -17.30 -19.87
CA ARG A 87 -9.63 -17.46 -20.87
C ARG A 87 -10.00 -18.40 -22.02
N ILE A 88 -10.65 -19.52 -21.72
CA ILE A 88 -10.99 -20.55 -22.71
C ILE A 88 -12.49 -20.49 -23.05
N GLY A 89 -13.33 -20.62 -22.02
CA GLY A 89 -14.78 -20.53 -22.08
C GLY A 89 -15.39 -21.39 -23.18
N TYR A 90 -16.43 -20.85 -23.80
CA TYR A 90 -17.25 -21.55 -24.80
C TYR A 90 -17.31 -20.77 -26.11
N ARG A 91 -16.19 -20.21 -26.57
CA ARG A 91 -16.09 -19.26 -27.71
C ARG A 91 -16.84 -19.65 -29.00
N TYR A 92 -17.06 -20.94 -29.24
CA TYR A 92 -17.75 -21.46 -30.43
C TYR A 92 -19.21 -21.87 -30.19
N ASP A 93 -19.73 -21.67 -28.97
CA ASP A 93 -21.13 -21.92 -28.58
C ASP A 93 -21.68 -20.68 -27.85
N ARG A 94 -22.49 -19.89 -28.56
CA ARG A 94 -22.96 -18.58 -28.08
C ARG A 94 -23.85 -18.71 -26.83
N GLU A 95 -24.61 -19.78 -26.71
CA GLU A 95 -25.51 -19.99 -25.57
C GLU A 95 -24.72 -20.34 -24.32
N LYS A 96 -23.78 -21.31 -24.44
CA LYS A 96 -22.88 -21.66 -23.34
C LYS A 96 -21.96 -20.51 -22.95
N GLN A 97 -21.54 -19.69 -23.93
CA GLN A 97 -20.70 -18.51 -23.66
C GLN A 97 -21.46 -17.46 -22.84
N ARG A 98 -22.74 -17.19 -23.16
CA ARG A 98 -23.58 -16.31 -22.35
C ARG A 98 -23.77 -16.87 -20.94
N ARG A 99 -23.96 -18.19 -20.82
CA ARG A 99 -24.07 -18.86 -19.52
C ARG A 99 -22.76 -18.81 -18.73
N SER A 100 -21.59 -18.90 -19.38
CA SER A 100 -20.30 -18.77 -18.70
C SER A 100 -20.02 -17.36 -18.19
N VAL A 101 -20.52 -16.31 -18.87
CA VAL A 101 -20.47 -14.94 -18.33
C VAL A 101 -21.22 -14.84 -17.01
N LYS A 102 -22.42 -15.46 -16.93
CA LYS A 102 -23.15 -15.55 -15.65
C LYS A 102 -22.39 -16.35 -14.60
N ALA A 103 -21.75 -17.46 -15.00
CA ALA A 103 -20.92 -18.26 -14.10
C ALA A 103 -19.72 -17.47 -13.55
N ILE A 104 -19.05 -16.66 -14.37
CA ILE A 104 -17.97 -15.77 -13.95
C ILE A 104 -18.49 -14.79 -12.90
N GLN A 105 -19.58 -14.07 -13.19
CA GLN A 105 -20.14 -13.11 -12.25
C GLN A 105 -20.63 -13.76 -10.97
N TYR A 106 -21.23 -14.94 -11.06
CA TYR A 106 -21.67 -15.70 -9.90
C TYR A 106 -20.50 -16.11 -9.01
N LEU A 107 -19.44 -16.69 -9.60
CA LEU A 107 -18.24 -17.09 -8.86
C LEU A 107 -17.55 -15.89 -8.21
N ARG A 108 -17.45 -14.75 -8.91
CA ARG A 108 -16.93 -13.50 -8.34
C ARG A 108 -17.79 -12.99 -7.18
N THR A 109 -19.11 -12.93 -7.36
CA THR A 109 -20.06 -12.52 -6.31
C THR A 109 -19.98 -13.46 -5.09
N LYS A 110 -19.83 -14.76 -5.33
CA LYS A 110 -19.67 -15.76 -4.27
C LYS A 110 -18.36 -15.59 -3.52
N GLU A 111 -17.25 -15.36 -4.20
CA GLU A 111 -15.98 -15.05 -3.53
C GLU A 111 -16.07 -13.77 -2.72
N ARG A 112 -16.74 -12.74 -3.27
CA ARG A 112 -17.00 -11.50 -2.55
C ARG A 112 -17.71 -11.71 -1.22
N GLU A 113 -18.74 -12.55 -1.20
CA GLU A 113 -19.41 -12.89 0.05
C GLU A 113 -18.52 -13.72 0.99
N ILE A 114 -17.65 -14.59 0.47
CA ILE A 114 -16.74 -15.38 1.31
C ILE A 114 -15.71 -14.48 1.99
N GLU A 115 -14.95 -13.63 1.28
CA GLU A 115 -13.94 -12.81 1.98
C GLU A 115 -14.60 -11.77 2.89
N ARG A 116 -15.88 -11.40 2.66
CA ARG A 116 -16.59 -10.44 3.52
C ARG A 116 -16.82 -11.07 4.87
N ARG A 117 -17.19 -12.34 4.85
CA ARG A 117 -17.34 -13.15 6.06
C ARG A 117 -15.99 -13.45 6.72
N GLU A 118 -14.89 -13.57 5.97
CA GLU A 118 -13.53 -13.67 6.54
C GLU A 118 -13.14 -12.38 7.28
N ALA A 119 -13.45 -11.22 6.71
CA ALA A 119 -13.23 -9.94 7.38
C ALA A 119 -14.07 -9.82 8.66
N ILE A 120 -15.34 -10.19 8.61
CA ILE A 120 -16.22 -10.25 9.80
C ILE A 120 -15.66 -11.21 10.84
N GLU A 121 -15.18 -12.39 10.44
CA GLU A 121 -14.54 -13.36 11.34
C GLU A 121 -13.33 -12.75 12.06
N SER A 122 -12.45 -12.08 11.33
CA SER A 122 -11.27 -11.41 11.90
C SER A 122 -11.62 -10.26 12.85
N GLU A 123 -12.57 -9.39 12.46
CA GLU A 123 -13.02 -8.26 13.29
C GLU A 123 -13.78 -8.76 14.53
N ALA A 124 -14.65 -9.76 14.39
CA ALA A 124 -15.38 -10.38 15.49
C ALA A 124 -14.44 -11.06 16.50
N GLN A 125 -13.39 -11.75 16.02
CA GLN A 125 -12.38 -12.37 16.87
C GLN A 125 -11.60 -11.31 17.66
N THR A 126 -11.22 -10.22 17.00
CA THR A 126 -10.56 -9.07 17.65
C THR A 126 -11.43 -8.46 18.75
N LEU A 127 -12.74 -8.28 18.50
CA LEU A 127 -13.68 -7.76 19.48
C LEU A 127 -13.91 -8.71 20.65
N ALA A 128 -13.96 -10.02 20.39
CA ALA A 128 -14.09 -11.06 21.42
C ALA A 128 -12.85 -11.11 22.33
N ASP A 129 -11.64 -11.06 21.75
CA ASP A 129 -10.37 -10.98 22.50
C ASP A 129 -10.28 -9.69 23.32
N GLY A 130 -10.88 -8.60 22.81
CA GLY A 130 -11.05 -7.32 23.51
C GLY A 130 -12.10 -7.34 24.63
N GLY A 131 -12.79 -8.46 24.88
CA GLY A 131 -13.75 -8.64 25.96
C GLY A 131 -15.20 -8.25 25.62
N SER A 132 -15.54 -8.04 24.35
CA SER A 132 -16.91 -7.75 23.91
C SER A 132 -17.82 -8.98 24.05
N SER A 133 -19.11 -8.77 24.35
CA SER A 133 -20.05 -9.88 24.52
C SER A 133 -20.46 -10.48 23.17
N ALA A 134 -20.75 -11.78 23.17
CA ALA A 134 -21.25 -12.48 21.99
C ALA A 134 -22.52 -11.84 21.39
N GLU A 135 -23.42 -11.31 22.22
CA GLU A 135 -24.63 -10.64 21.75
C GLU A 135 -24.32 -9.32 21.03
N SER A 136 -23.34 -8.56 21.51
CA SER A 136 -22.92 -7.30 20.87
C SER A 136 -22.32 -7.56 19.50
N ILE A 137 -21.41 -8.54 19.41
CA ILE A 137 -20.71 -8.89 18.17
C ILE A 137 -21.72 -9.39 17.11
N LYS A 138 -22.66 -10.26 17.52
CA LYS A 138 -23.71 -10.75 16.61
C LYS A 138 -24.58 -9.63 16.05
N ALA A 139 -24.96 -8.66 16.90
CA ALA A 139 -25.77 -7.53 16.48
C ALA A 139 -25.01 -6.56 15.57
N GLU A 140 -23.70 -6.40 15.79
CA GLU A 140 -22.85 -5.50 15.00
C GLU A 140 -22.63 -6.01 13.57
N PHE A 141 -22.41 -7.31 13.40
CA PHE A 141 -22.12 -7.91 12.09
C PHE A 141 -23.28 -8.68 11.45
N ASP A 142 -24.44 -8.74 12.12
CA ASP A 142 -25.62 -9.51 11.70
C ASP A 142 -25.28 -11.00 11.44
N ILE A 143 -24.64 -11.64 12.42
CA ILE A 143 -24.17 -13.05 12.33
C ILE A 143 -24.88 -13.97 13.33
N ASN A 144 -25.04 -15.24 12.96
CA ASN A 144 -25.71 -16.25 13.78
C ASN A 144 -24.78 -16.97 14.77
N ASP A 145 -25.37 -17.69 15.74
CA ASP A 145 -24.63 -18.42 16.79
C ASP A 145 -23.67 -19.45 16.22
N ARG A 146 -24.04 -20.11 15.11
CA ARG A 146 -23.21 -21.13 14.47
C ARG A 146 -21.96 -20.53 13.82
N PHE A 147 -22.06 -19.31 13.31
CA PHE A 147 -20.90 -18.57 12.81
C PHE A 147 -19.97 -18.21 13.97
N MET A 148 -20.49 -17.62 15.06
CA MET A 148 -19.72 -17.31 16.27
C MET A 148 -18.98 -18.54 16.82
N GLU A 149 -19.69 -19.66 16.96
CA GLU A 149 -19.11 -20.91 17.49
C GLU A 149 -17.94 -21.40 16.65
N ARG A 150 -18.07 -21.42 15.32
CA ARG A 150 -17.05 -22.01 14.44
C ARG A 150 -15.90 -21.05 14.15
N SER A 151 -16.20 -19.78 13.99
CA SER A 151 -15.26 -18.78 13.48
C SER A 151 -14.55 -18.01 14.59
N VAL A 152 -15.19 -17.78 15.73
CA VAL A 152 -14.58 -17.03 16.84
C VAL A 152 -14.01 -17.96 17.91
N TRP A 153 -14.75 -19.00 18.31
CA TRP A 153 -14.34 -19.88 19.42
C TRP A 153 -13.79 -21.24 18.99
N GLY A 154 -14.13 -21.69 17.78
CA GLY A 154 -13.90 -23.06 17.31
C GLY A 154 -12.56 -23.29 16.61
N GLY A 155 -11.87 -22.22 16.17
CA GLY A 155 -10.63 -22.33 15.39
C GLY A 155 -10.86 -23.03 14.04
N ARG A 156 -11.21 -22.25 13.01
CA ARG A 156 -11.66 -22.78 11.71
C ARG A 156 -10.47 -23.03 10.78
N ASP A 157 -10.31 -24.25 10.28
CA ASP A 157 -9.27 -24.59 9.29
C ASP A 157 -9.66 -24.28 7.82
N SER A 158 -10.89 -23.79 7.59
CA SER A 158 -11.42 -23.59 6.22
C SER A 158 -12.26 -22.33 6.11
N ARG A 159 -12.23 -21.69 4.94
CA ARG A 159 -12.91 -20.42 4.66
C ARG A 159 -14.41 -20.46 5.00
N PRO A 160 -14.99 -19.37 5.52
CA PRO A 160 -16.42 -19.25 5.75
C PRO A 160 -17.21 -19.51 4.45
N ARG A 161 -18.44 -19.99 4.61
CA ARG A 161 -19.33 -20.25 3.47
C ARG A 161 -20.30 -19.07 3.32
N PRO A 162 -20.82 -18.79 2.12
CA PRO A 162 -21.89 -17.82 1.94
C PRO A 162 -23.08 -18.13 2.87
N ASP A 163 -23.79 -17.09 3.29
CA ASP A 163 -24.98 -17.26 4.13
C ASP A 163 -26.08 -18.06 3.43
N GLU A 164 -27.07 -18.54 4.19
CA GLU A 164 -28.25 -19.25 3.68
C GLU A 164 -28.99 -18.43 2.62
N ASP A 165 -29.09 -17.11 2.80
CA ASP A 165 -29.78 -16.19 1.87
C ASP A 165 -28.99 -15.88 0.58
N PHE A 166 -27.72 -16.28 0.48
CA PHE A 166 -26.96 -16.13 -0.77
C PHE A 166 -27.62 -16.97 -1.89
N PRO A 167 -27.93 -16.40 -3.06
CA PRO A 167 -28.72 -17.09 -4.08
C PRO A 167 -27.99 -18.31 -4.64
N GLY A 168 -28.76 -19.33 -5.03
CA GLY A 168 -28.23 -20.47 -5.78
C GLY A 168 -27.80 -20.06 -7.19
N PHE A 169 -26.95 -20.86 -7.85
CA PHE A 169 -26.47 -20.50 -9.19
C PHE A 169 -27.58 -20.40 -10.24
N GLU A 170 -28.56 -21.30 -10.20
CA GLU A 170 -29.68 -21.28 -11.15
C GLU A 170 -30.60 -20.08 -10.91
N GLU A 171 -30.88 -19.75 -9.64
CA GLU A 171 -31.62 -18.54 -9.25
C GLU A 171 -30.89 -17.27 -9.72
N PHE A 172 -29.58 -17.21 -9.51
CA PHE A 172 -28.75 -16.10 -10.00
C PHE A 172 -28.81 -15.98 -11.53
N CYS A 173 -28.82 -17.11 -12.25
CA CYS A 173 -28.92 -17.10 -13.70
C CYS A 173 -30.28 -16.58 -14.19
N GLU A 174 -31.36 -16.78 -13.43
CA GLU A 174 -32.67 -16.21 -13.73
C GLU A 174 -32.73 -14.70 -13.46
N ALA A 175 -32.01 -14.21 -12.44
CA ALA A 175 -31.98 -12.81 -12.06
C ALA A 175 -31.10 -11.92 -12.96
N VAL A 176 -30.08 -12.50 -13.60
CA VAL A 176 -29.06 -11.74 -14.36
C VAL A 176 -29.25 -11.89 -15.86
N GLU A 177 -29.33 -10.76 -16.57
CA GLU A 177 -29.30 -10.72 -18.03
C GLU A 177 -27.89 -10.40 -18.56
N VAL A 178 -27.55 -11.01 -19.70
CA VAL A 178 -26.27 -10.79 -20.40
C VAL A 178 -26.60 -10.10 -21.73
N ALA A 179 -26.00 -8.95 -22.00
CA ALA A 179 -26.17 -8.22 -23.26
C ALA A 179 -25.53 -8.96 -24.44
N ASP A 180 -25.80 -8.52 -25.66
CA ASP A 180 -25.30 -9.17 -26.89
C ASP A 180 -23.77 -9.15 -27.01
N ASP A 181 -23.13 -8.18 -26.39
CA ASP A 181 -21.68 -7.99 -26.31
C ASP A 181 -21.02 -8.76 -25.16
N HIS A 182 -21.78 -9.65 -24.49
CA HIS A 182 -21.33 -10.44 -23.34
C HIS A 182 -21.05 -9.63 -22.07
N THR A 183 -21.63 -8.44 -21.94
CA THR A 183 -21.61 -7.66 -20.69
C THR A 183 -22.81 -7.98 -19.80
N ILE A 184 -22.65 -7.80 -18.49
CA ILE A 184 -23.76 -7.78 -17.53
C ILE A 184 -24.00 -6.33 -17.16
N LEU A 185 -25.25 -5.88 -17.33
CA LEU A 185 -25.65 -4.54 -16.92
C LEU A 185 -25.93 -4.53 -15.42
N ASP A 186 -25.40 -3.52 -14.74
CA ASP A 186 -25.64 -3.28 -13.32
C ASP A 186 -26.39 -1.94 -13.15
N GLU A 187 -27.25 -1.85 -12.15
CA GLU A 187 -28.08 -0.68 -11.92
C GLU A 187 -27.33 0.34 -11.06
N VAL A 188 -27.20 1.58 -11.56
CA VAL A 188 -26.71 2.68 -10.73
C VAL A 188 -27.81 3.09 -9.74
N VAL A 189 -27.78 2.49 -8.55
CA VAL A 189 -28.81 2.65 -7.50
C VAL A 189 -28.93 4.10 -7.01
N ALA A 190 -27.84 4.84 -6.99
CA ALA A 190 -27.86 6.27 -6.66
C ALA A 190 -26.65 7.02 -7.19
N ILE A 191 -26.89 8.19 -7.77
CA ILE A 191 -25.85 9.21 -8.00
C ILE A 191 -26.12 10.33 -7.01
N ARG A 192 -25.20 10.55 -6.06
CA ARG A 192 -25.35 11.59 -5.04
C ARG A 192 -24.28 12.66 -5.22
N ARG A 193 -24.72 13.92 -5.16
CA ARG A 193 -23.79 15.05 -5.03
C ARG A 193 -23.15 14.95 -3.64
N ALA A 194 -21.84 14.71 -3.55
CA ALA A 194 -21.09 14.55 -2.30
C ALA A 194 -21.02 15.82 -1.42
N GLY A 195 -21.82 16.85 -1.74
CA GLY A 195 -21.85 18.13 -1.05
C GLY A 195 -20.71 19.07 -1.44
N ARG A 196 -20.67 20.21 -0.76
CA ARG A 196 -19.49 21.07 -0.62
C ARG A 196 -19.13 21.01 0.85
N LYS A 197 -17.88 20.64 1.15
CA LYS A 197 -17.32 20.76 2.49
C LYS A 197 -16.46 22.02 2.49
N GLU A 198 -16.69 22.91 3.44
CA GLU A 198 -15.70 23.94 3.74
C GLU A 198 -14.45 23.21 4.24
N VAL A 199 -13.39 23.26 3.44
CA VAL A 199 -12.07 22.85 3.88
C VAL A 199 -11.41 24.10 4.42
N TYR A 200 -11.00 24.06 5.69
CA TYR A 200 -10.17 25.09 6.25
C TYR A 200 -8.75 24.83 5.76
N ASP A 201 -8.33 25.57 4.73
CA ASP A 201 -6.91 25.76 4.49
C ASP A 201 -6.44 26.80 5.52
N ILE A 202 -5.71 26.35 6.53
CA ILE A 202 -5.23 27.23 7.59
C ILE A 202 -3.96 27.93 7.11
N GLY A 203 -4.13 28.93 6.24
CA GLY A 203 -3.20 30.04 6.16
C GLY A 203 -3.35 30.90 7.42
N VAL A 204 -2.59 30.60 8.48
CA VAL A 204 -2.63 31.43 9.69
C VAL A 204 -1.91 32.75 9.40
N SER A 205 -2.65 33.85 9.31
CA SER A 205 -2.11 35.21 9.23
C SER A 205 -1.51 35.72 10.56
N HIS A 206 -1.11 34.81 11.45
CA HIS A 206 -0.60 35.15 12.78
C HIS A 206 0.92 35.34 12.70
N GLU A 207 1.43 36.38 13.35
CA GLU A 207 2.86 36.77 13.40
C GLU A 207 3.84 35.70 13.94
N ALA A 208 3.33 34.52 14.29
CA ALA A 208 4.08 33.45 14.92
C ALA A 208 4.24 32.18 14.07
N HIS A 209 3.66 32.05 12.86
CA HIS A 209 3.43 30.70 12.30
C HIS A 209 3.58 30.53 10.78
N ASN A 210 3.95 29.30 10.39
CA ASN A 210 3.76 28.70 9.06
C ASN A 210 3.14 27.29 9.19
N PHE A 211 2.10 27.04 8.37
CA PHE A 211 1.42 25.79 7.97
C PHE A 211 0.98 24.79 9.08
N VAL A 212 -0.32 24.47 9.12
CA VAL A 212 -0.92 23.56 10.12
C VAL A 212 -1.83 22.53 9.45
N ALA A 213 -1.63 21.25 9.76
CA ALA A 213 -2.63 20.21 9.55
C ALA A 213 -2.98 19.57 10.91
N ASN A 214 -4.26 19.22 11.12
CA ASN A 214 -4.89 18.81 12.39
C ASN A 214 -3.95 18.06 13.37
N GLY A 215 -3.76 18.58 14.58
CA GLY A 215 -2.87 18.01 15.59
C GLY A 215 -1.39 18.33 15.33
N PHE A 216 -0.85 19.28 16.10
CA PHE A 216 0.54 19.76 16.09
C PHE A 216 1.58 18.69 16.44
N VAL A 217 1.14 17.50 16.79
CA VAL A 217 2.02 16.43 17.18
C VAL A 217 2.15 15.40 16.05
N VAL A 218 3.32 15.38 15.43
CA VAL A 218 3.66 14.48 14.33
C VAL A 218 4.58 13.36 14.77
N SER A 219 4.45 12.24 14.07
CA SER A 219 5.28 11.06 14.21
C SER A 219 5.88 10.80 12.83
N ASN A 220 7.21 10.69 12.73
CA ASN A 220 7.96 10.73 11.46
C ASN A 220 7.60 9.59 10.51
N CYS A 221 6.52 9.75 9.77
CA CYS A 221 6.26 9.00 8.55
C CYS A 221 7.07 9.62 7.42
N GLY A 222 7.68 8.79 6.60
CA GLY A 222 8.56 9.23 5.53
C GLY A 222 8.78 8.13 4.50
N VAL A 223 9.53 8.48 3.48
CA VAL A 223 9.76 7.62 2.31
C VAL A 223 11.26 7.52 2.07
N ARG A 224 11.70 6.32 1.72
CA ARG A 224 13.08 5.99 1.41
C ARG A 224 13.14 5.26 0.07
N MET A 225 14.06 5.63 -0.82
CA MET A 225 14.26 4.95 -2.09
C MET A 225 15.65 4.33 -2.17
N LEU A 226 15.70 3.01 -2.35
CA LEU A 226 16.91 2.24 -2.61
C LEU A 226 17.11 2.07 -4.13
N LYS A 227 18.34 2.21 -4.61
CA LYS A 227 18.75 1.91 -5.98
C LYS A 227 19.33 0.50 -6.04
N THR A 228 19.11 -0.19 -7.15
CA THR A 228 19.72 -1.50 -7.40
C THR A 228 20.54 -1.45 -8.70
N PRO A 229 21.47 -2.38 -8.94
CA PRO A 229 22.13 -2.51 -10.24
C PRO A 229 21.24 -3.20 -11.28
N LEU A 230 20.06 -3.70 -10.88
CA LEU A 230 19.14 -4.46 -11.71
C LEU A 230 18.31 -3.56 -12.63
N THR A 231 17.93 -4.15 -13.75
CA THR A 231 16.94 -3.63 -14.70
C THR A 231 15.67 -4.49 -14.66
N TYR A 232 14.59 -4.06 -15.31
CA TYR A 232 13.36 -4.84 -15.35
C TYR A 232 13.56 -6.22 -15.99
N ASP A 233 14.42 -6.34 -17.00
CA ASP A 233 14.76 -7.61 -17.65
C ASP A 233 15.34 -8.65 -16.67
N ASP A 234 16.02 -8.21 -15.60
CA ASP A 234 16.58 -9.11 -14.58
C ASP A 234 15.50 -9.64 -13.62
N VAL A 235 14.39 -8.92 -13.50
CA VAL A 235 13.27 -9.23 -12.59
C VAL A 235 12.11 -9.92 -13.31
N GLU A 236 11.97 -9.69 -14.62
CA GLU A 236 10.88 -10.23 -15.44
C GLU A 236 10.81 -11.76 -15.35
N GLY A 237 9.62 -12.27 -15.00
CA GLY A 237 9.37 -13.70 -14.79
C GLY A 237 9.70 -14.21 -13.38
N ARG A 238 10.23 -13.36 -12.48
CA ARG A 238 10.53 -13.66 -11.08
C ARG A 238 9.83 -12.73 -10.09
N GLU A 239 8.85 -11.95 -10.53
CA GLU A 239 8.12 -10.99 -9.70
C GLU A 239 7.39 -11.67 -8.53
N GLU A 240 6.78 -12.83 -8.78
CA GLU A 240 6.05 -13.60 -7.76
C GLU A 240 7.02 -14.18 -6.71
N GLU A 241 8.17 -14.69 -7.14
CA GLU A 241 9.23 -15.16 -6.24
C GLU A 241 9.76 -13.99 -5.38
N LEU A 242 10.01 -12.84 -5.99
CA LEU A 242 10.55 -11.66 -5.31
C LEU A 242 9.56 -11.11 -4.27
N VAL A 243 8.29 -10.91 -4.64
CA VAL A 243 7.30 -10.37 -3.72
C VAL A 243 7.06 -11.32 -2.54
N ASP A 244 7.07 -12.63 -2.78
CA ASP A 244 6.93 -13.64 -1.72
C ASP A 244 8.14 -13.66 -0.79
N ALA A 245 9.35 -13.60 -1.35
CA ALA A 245 10.58 -13.55 -0.56
C ALA A 245 10.63 -12.28 0.30
N LEU A 246 10.28 -11.12 -0.25
CA LEU A 246 10.24 -9.88 0.50
C LEU A 246 9.15 -9.91 1.58
N PHE A 247 7.93 -10.36 1.26
CA PHE A 247 6.82 -10.44 2.22
C PHE A 247 7.13 -11.37 3.39
N ALA A 248 7.80 -12.50 3.12
CA ALA A 248 8.21 -13.44 4.16
C ALA A 248 9.31 -12.89 5.10
N ASN A 249 10.11 -11.90 4.65
CA ASN A 249 11.26 -11.40 5.39
C ASN A 249 11.07 -9.99 5.97
N ILE A 250 10.06 -9.24 5.52
CA ILE A 250 9.77 -7.88 5.97
C ILE A 250 8.46 -7.86 6.76
N PRO A 251 8.51 -7.74 8.09
CA PRO A 251 7.32 -7.75 8.93
C PRO A 251 6.37 -6.59 8.60
N SER A 252 5.11 -6.93 8.47
CA SER A 252 4.00 -6.05 8.10
C SER A 252 2.77 -6.36 8.99
N GLY A 253 1.79 -5.47 9.06
CA GLY A 253 0.61 -5.60 9.92
C GLY A 253 0.58 -4.74 11.18
N LEU A 254 -0.54 -4.84 11.89
CA LEU A 254 -0.73 -4.26 13.24
C LEU A 254 -0.03 -5.08 14.35
N GLY A 255 0.40 -6.30 14.04
CA GLY A 255 1.02 -7.24 14.98
C GLY A 255 2.38 -6.77 15.54
N GLY A 256 2.88 -7.51 16.53
CA GLY A 256 4.25 -7.38 17.02
C GLY A 256 5.24 -8.09 16.10
N GLY A 257 6.50 -7.68 16.16
CA GLY A 257 7.58 -8.21 15.34
C GLY A 257 8.33 -7.11 14.58
N GLY A 258 9.52 -7.45 14.11
CA GLY A 258 10.39 -6.54 13.39
C GLY A 258 11.63 -7.25 12.88
N VAL A 259 12.31 -6.66 11.91
CA VAL A 259 13.58 -7.17 11.39
C VAL A 259 14.64 -7.27 12.50
N TYR A 260 14.49 -6.51 13.58
CA TYR A 260 15.41 -6.44 14.70
C TYR A 260 14.69 -6.62 16.04
N GLU A 261 15.16 -7.57 16.86
CA GLU A 261 14.69 -7.79 18.21
C GLU A 261 15.66 -7.16 19.22
N GLY A 262 15.46 -5.87 19.51
CA GLY A 262 16.31 -5.09 20.40
C GLY A 262 15.94 -5.16 21.88
N THR A 263 16.86 -4.71 22.73
CA THR A 263 16.64 -4.40 24.14
C THR A 263 16.07 -2.99 24.33
N LYS A 264 15.72 -2.63 25.58
CA LYS A 264 15.32 -1.24 25.89
C LYS A 264 16.48 -0.25 25.70
N ALA A 265 17.71 -0.69 25.99
CA ALA A 265 18.90 0.13 25.81
C ALA A 265 19.14 0.43 24.32
N ASP A 266 18.85 -0.53 23.43
CA ASP A 266 18.94 -0.31 21.99
C ASP A 266 17.94 0.74 21.54
N VAL A 267 16.70 0.69 22.03
CA VAL A 267 15.70 1.74 21.72
C VAL A 267 16.17 3.11 22.20
N ASP A 268 16.70 3.23 23.41
CA ASP A 268 17.23 4.51 23.90
C ASP A 268 18.39 5.03 23.02
N ALA A 269 19.31 4.15 22.63
CA ALA A 269 20.42 4.51 21.76
C ALA A 269 19.97 4.89 20.33
N ILE A 270 18.91 4.25 19.81
CA ILE A 270 18.29 4.61 18.54
C ILE A 270 17.65 6.00 18.63
N LEU A 271 16.92 6.27 19.72
CA LEU A 271 16.27 7.56 19.95
C LEU A 271 17.29 8.70 20.02
N GLU A 272 18.46 8.44 20.61
CA GLU A 272 19.54 9.42 20.75
C GLU A 272 20.33 9.61 19.45
N ARG A 273 20.76 8.52 18.82
CA ARG A 273 21.81 8.55 17.79
C ARG A 273 21.31 8.30 16.37
N GLY A 274 20.05 7.92 16.18
CA GLY A 274 19.47 7.71 14.84
C GLY A 274 20.32 6.78 13.96
N MET A 275 20.59 7.21 12.73
CA MET A 275 21.35 6.44 11.74
C MET A 275 22.79 6.10 12.16
N GLU A 276 23.43 6.87 13.04
CA GLU A 276 24.75 6.52 13.57
C GLU A 276 24.70 5.20 14.35
N TRP A 277 23.62 4.95 15.10
CA TRP A 277 23.43 3.65 15.76
C TRP A 277 23.34 2.51 14.73
N ALA A 278 22.65 2.73 13.60
CA ALA A 278 22.52 1.70 12.57
C ALA A 278 23.88 1.42 11.89
N LEU A 279 24.70 2.43 11.67
CA LEU A 279 26.05 2.29 11.12
C LEU A 279 26.97 1.50 12.06
N GLU A 280 26.98 1.82 13.36
CA GLU A 280 27.81 1.14 14.35
C GLU A 280 27.42 -0.32 14.59
N ASN A 281 26.17 -0.69 14.27
CA ASN A 281 25.64 -2.05 14.42
C ASN A 281 25.56 -2.81 13.08
N ASP A 282 26.32 -2.39 12.07
CA ASP A 282 26.44 -3.04 10.76
C ASP A 282 25.11 -3.11 9.95
N PHE A 283 24.13 -2.27 10.29
CA PHE A 283 22.87 -2.16 9.57
C PHE A 283 22.88 -1.10 8.47
N ALA A 284 23.85 -0.17 8.49
CA ALA A 284 23.99 0.89 7.50
C ALA A 284 25.39 0.95 6.89
N LEU A 285 25.47 1.48 5.67
CA LEU A 285 26.73 1.88 5.04
C LEU A 285 26.99 3.36 5.32
N PRO A 286 28.25 3.84 5.30
CA PRO A 286 28.55 5.26 5.46
C PRO A 286 27.77 6.15 4.48
N ALA A 287 27.66 5.71 3.21
CA ALA A 287 26.90 6.41 2.19
C ALA A 287 25.39 6.53 2.49
N ASP A 288 24.82 5.63 3.30
CA ASP A 288 23.40 5.71 3.69
C ASP A 288 23.12 6.94 4.55
N LEU A 289 24.10 7.44 5.31
CA LEU A 289 23.95 8.66 6.11
C LEU A 289 24.03 9.88 5.20
N GLU A 290 25.02 9.93 4.30
CA GLU A 290 25.23 11.02 3.34
C GLU A 290 24.05 11.21 2.36
N HIS A 291 23.18 10.21 2.25
CA HIS A 291 21.99 10.19 1.39
C HIS A 291 20.68 10.22 2.19
N CYS A 292 20.73 10.59 3.47
CA CYS A 292 19.55 10.71 4.33
C CYS A 292 19.31 12.19 4.69
N GLU A 293 18.04 12.59 4.79
CA GLU A 293 17.70 13.91 5.31
C GLU A 293 18.31 14.12 6.71
N ASP A 294 18.98 15.27 6.90
CA ASP A 294 19.76 15.61 8.11
C ASP A 294 20.79 14.52 8.50
N GLU A 295 21.31 13.79 7.52
CA GLU A 295 22.22 12.65 7.70
C GLU A 295 21.65 11.56 8.63
N GLY A 296 20.33 11.57 8.83
CA GLY A 296 19.60 10.60 9.64
C GLY A 296 19.71 10.76 11.15
N VAL A 297 20.09 11.96 11.63
CA VAL A 297 20.16 12.27 13.07
C VAL A 297 19.59 13.66 13.38
N ARG A 298 18.64 13.72 14.32
CA ARG A 298 18.22 14.94 14.99
C ARG A 298 18.94 15.06 16.32
N HIS A 299 19.95 15.92 16.39
CA HIS A 299 20.72 16.15 17.61
C HIS A 299 19.92 16.82 18.74
N ASP A 300 18.77 17.43 18.42
CA ASP A 300 17.83 17.96 19.41
C ASP A 300 17.05 16.86 20.16
N ALA A 301 17.24 15.58 19.82
CA ALA A 301 16.52 14.47 20.42
C ALA A 301 16.81 14.33 21.92
N ASP A 302 15.74 14.22 22.72
CA ASP A 302 15.83 13.90 24.14
C ASP A 302 15.05 12.61 24.45
N PRO A 303 15.74 11.45 24.52
CA PRO A 303 15.11 10.18 24.88
C PRO A 303 14.47 10.16 26.26
N SER A 304 14.85 11.06 27.18
CA SER A 304 14.24 11.17 28.51
C SER A 304 12.81 11.75 28.45
N ARG A 305 12.47 12.44 27.35
CA ARG A 305 11.14 13.02 27.08
C ARG A 305 10.18 12.05 26.39
N VAL A 306 10.65 10.85 26.07
CA VAL A 306 9.85 9.77 25.49
C VAL A 306 9.35 8.85 26.60
N SER A 307 8.03 8.66 26.70
CA SER A 307 7.45 7.83 27.76
C SER A 307 7.88 6.37 27.67
N GLN A 308 7.94 5.67 28.81
CA GLN A 308 8.27 4.24 28.82
C GLN A 308 7.28 3.43 27.97
N LYS A 309 6.01 3.83 27.95
CA LYS A 309 4.97 3.20 27.13
C LYS A 309 5.30 3.34 25.63
N ALA A 310 5.77 4.50 25.19
CA ALA A 310 6.19 4.70 23.80
C ALA A 310 7.40 3.83 23.44
N LYS A 311 8.40 3.76 24.33
CA LYS A 311 9.59 2.91 24.16
C LYS A 311 9.23 1.42 24.08
N ASP A 312 8.35 0.95 24.96
CA ASP A 312 7.91 -0.45 24.99
C ASP A 312 7.15 -0.83 23.71
N ARG A 313 6.34 0.10 23.16
CA ARG A 313 5.67 -0.10 21.86
C ARG A 313 6.67 -0.13 20.70
N GLY A 314 7.63 0.79 20.66
CA GLY A 314 8.66 0.85 19.62
C GLY A 314 9.55 -0.39 19.58
N LYS A 315 9.97 -0.87 20.76
CA LYS A 315 10.79 -2.08 20.91
C LYS A 315 10.21 -3.27 20.15
N ASN A 316 8.89 -3.49 20.26
CA ASN A 316 8.21 -4.63 19.66
C ASN A 316 7.94 -4.48 18.16
N GLN A 317 8.32 -3.35 17.54
CA GLN A 317 7.97 -2.99 16.16
C GLN A 317 9.18 -2.52 15.34
N THR A 318 10.40 -2.64 15.88
CA THR A 318 11.61 -2.08 15.27
C THR A 318 12.01 -2.84 14.00
N GLY A 319 12.05 -2.14 12.87
CA GLY A 319 12.25 -2.73 11.55
C GLY A 319 10.97 -3.37 10.97
N SER A 320 9.83 -2.69 11.06
CA SER A 320 8.55 -3.15 10.47
C SER A 320 7.87 -2.06 9.64
N LEU A 321 7.12 -2.45 8.61
CA LEU A 321 6.27 -1.53 7.84
C LEU A 321 5.06 -1.09 8.68
N GLY A 322 4.38 -2.11 9.20
CA GLY A 322 2.99 -2.13 9.65
C GLY A 322 1.99 -1.39 8.78
N SER A 323 0.86 -0.97 9.37
CA SER A 323 -0.37 -0.81 8.60
C SER A 323 -0.70 0.56 8.02
N GLY A 324 -1.78 0.57 7.23
CA GLY A 324 -2.33 1.75 6.59
C GLY A 324 -1.68 1.98 5.23
N ASN A 325 -1.28 3.21 4.96
CA ASN A 325 -0.64 3.57 3.69
C ASN A 325 0.86 3.21 3.65
N HIS A 326 1.35 2.40 4.59
CA HIS A 326 2.75 1.97 4.62
C HIS A 326 2.95 0.77 3.71
N PHE A 327 4.10 0.74 3.03
CA PHE A 327 4.40 -0.28 2.05
C PHE A 327 5.90 -0.39 1.76
N LEU A 328 6.24 -1.49 1.11
CA LEU A 328 7.47 -1.61 0.33
C LEU A 328 7.10 -1.94 -1.11
N GLU A 329 7.60 -1.17 -2.06
CA GLU A 329 7.33 -1.35 -3.48
C GLU A 329 8.64 -1.47 -4.26
N VAL A 330 8.79 -2.56 -5.01
CA VAL A 330 9.80 -2.67 -6.05
C VAL A 330 9.21 -2.01 -7.29
N GLN A 331 9.91 -1.03 -7.83
CA GLN A 331 9.43 -0.20 -8.93
C GLN A 331 10.49 -0.15 -10.04
N ARG A 332 10.06 0.03 -11.28
CA ARG A 332 10.95 0.33 -12.41
C ARG A 332 10.86 1.82 -12.77
N VAL A 333 11.96 2.42 -13.18
CA VAL A 333 11.97 3.78 -13.75
C VAL A 333 11.37 3.73 -15.16
N THR A 334 10.26 4.41 -15.39
CA THR A 334 9.55 4.41 -16.68
C THR A 334 9.86 5.62 -17.53
N ASP A 335 10.04 6.78 -16.89
CA ASP A 335 10.22 8.05 -17.59
C ASP A 335 11.31 8.87 -16.90
N VAL A 336 12.14 9.52 -17.70
CA VAL A 336 13.14 10.49 -17.25
C VAL A 336 12.81 11.85 -17.87
N TYR A 337 12.63 12.85 -17.02
CA TYR A 337 12.25 14.21 -17.41
C TYR A 337 13.45 15.16 -17.44
N ARG A 338 14.50 14.86 -16.66
CA ARG A 338 15.73 15.64 -16.54
C ARG A 338 16.93 14.71 -16.49
N GLU A 339 17.56 14.50 -17.64
CA GLU A 339 18.63 13.50 -17.81
C GLU A 339 19.84 13.79 -16.93
N ASP A 340 20.26 15.05 -16.83
CA ASP A 340 21.41 15.51 -16.04
C ASP A 340 21.23 15.29 -14.53
N VAL A 341 20.03 15.57 -14.02
CA VAL A 341 19.69 15.34 -12.61
C VAL A 341 19.45 13.87 -12.33
N ALA A 342 18.79 13.15 -13.26
CA ALA A 342 18.56 11.71 -13.13
C ALA A 342 19.88 10.94 -13.09
N GLU A 343 20.86 11.30 -13.93
CA GLU A 343 22.20 10.70 -13.90
C GLU A 343 22.87 10.88 -12.54
N GLN A 344 22.83 12.08 -11.96
CA GLN A 344 23.38 12.35 -10.62
C GLN A 344 22.63 11.62 -9.51
N PHE A 345 21.31 11.46 -9.65
CA PHE A 345 20.51 10.63 -8.75
C PHE A 345 20.78 9.13 -8.96
N GLY A 346 21.42 8.74 -10.07
CA GLY A 346 21.62 7.34 -10.43
C GLY A 346 20.33 6.68 -10.90
N LEU A 347 19.47 7.41 -11.61
CA LEU A 347 18.24 6.93 -12.21
C LEU A 347 18.41 6.85 -13.72
N ALA A 348 18.02 5.70 -14.28
CA ALA A 348 18.02 5.45 -15.72
C ALA A 348 16.76 4.65 -16.07
N PRO A 349 16.27 4.72 -17.32
CA PRO A 349 15.13 3.91 -17.76
C PRO A 349 15.32 2.43 -17.44
N ASP A 350 14.23 1.76 -17.09
CA ASP A 350 14.14 0.33 -16.70
C ASP A 350 14.92 -0.08 -15.46
N ARG A 351 15.64 0.83 -14.81
CA ARG A 351 16.33 0.54 -13.54
C ARG A 351 15.33 0.18 -12.45
N ILE A 352 15.65 -0.85 -11.67
CA ILE A 352 14.88 -1.25 -10.50
C ILE A 352 15.30 -0.44 -9.28
N VAL A 353 14.29 0.14 -8.63
CA VAL A 353 14.39 0.86 -7.36
C VAL A 353 13.40 0.26 -6.36
N VAL A 354 13.66 0.44 -5.06
CA VAL A 354 12.74 -0.01 -4.01
C VAL A 354 12.33 1.18 -3.16
N LEU A 355 11.03 1.45 -3.13
CA LEU A 355 10.41 2.50 -2.34
C LEU A 355 9.88 1.92 -1.02
N ILE A 356 10.36 2.44 0.10
CA ILE A 356 10.00 2.02 1.45
C ILE A 356 9.26 3.19 2.11
N HIS A 357 7.99 3.00 2.41
CA HIS A 357 7.15 3.99 3.08
C HIS A 357 6.71 3.45 4.44
N CYS A 358 7.30 3.99 5.50
CA CYS A 358 6.88 3.73 6.88
C CYS A 358 7.35 4.86 7.81
N GLY A 359 7.07 4.73 9.11
CA GLY A 359 7.46 5.75 10.08
C GLY A 359 7.85 5.22 11.44
N SER A 360 7.69 6.05 12.47
CA SER A 360 8.05 5.77 13.86
C SER A 360 7.16 4.74 14.59
N ARG A 361 6.30 4.04 13.85
CA ARG A 361 5.40 2.98 14.35
C ARG A 361 4.58 3.44 15.57
N GLY A 362 4.27 2.53 16.48
CA GLY A 362 3.53 2.81 17.71
C GLY A 362 4.27 3.74 18.68
N LEU A 363 5.59 3.90 18.56
CA LEU A 363 6.38 4.79 19.42
C LEU A 363 5.99 6.24 19.19
N GLY A 364 6.10 6.73 17.95
CA GLY A 364 5.78 8.13 17.66
C GLY A 364 4.28 8.43 17.79
N HIS A 365 3.40 7.46 17.50
CA HIS A 365 1.97 7.61 17.82
C HIS A 365 1.77 7.80 19.34
N GLN A 366 2.48 7.05 20.18
CA GLN A 366 2.33 7.17 21.62
C GLN A 366 2.89 8.50 22.13
N VAL A 367 4.07 8.94 21.64
CA VAL A 367 4.58 10.30 21.90
C VAL A 367 3.52 11.34 21.55
N CYS A 368 2.85 11.16 20.40
CA CYS A 368 1.77 12.05 20.00
C CYS A 368 0.60 12.11 20.96
N THR A 369 0.11 10.95 21.36
CA THR A 369 -0.99 10.85 22.32
C THR A 369 -0.61 11.45 23.68
N ASP A 370 0.62 11.23 24.13
CA ASP A 370 1.09 11.70 25.44
C ASP A 370 1.13 13.25 25.47
N TYR A 371 1.77 13.88 24.49
CA TYR A 371 1.91 15.34 24.47
C TYR A 371 0.61 16.09 24.14
N LEU A 372 -0.27 15.53 23.31
CA LEU A 372 -1.61 16.11 23.10
C LEU A 372 -2.37 16.19 24.42
N ARG A 373 -2.32 15.11 25.21
CA ARG A 373 -2.98 15.06 26.52
C ARG A 373 -2.39 16.06 27.52
N ASP A 374 -1.07 16.28 27.47
CA ASP A 374 -0.40 17.25 28.35
C ASP A 374 -0.71 18.69 27.92
N ILE A 375 -0.74 18.97 26.62
CA ILE A 375 -1.16 20.27 26.07
C ILE A 375 -2.61 20.58 26.47
N GLU A 376 -3.51 19.62 26.35
CA GLU A 376 -4.92 19.80 26.72
C GLU A 376 -5.10 20.15 28.19
N GLN A 377 -4.28 19.60 29.07
CA GLN A 377 -4.32 19.88 30.51
C GLN A 377 -3.66 21.22 30.85
N ALA A 378 -2.49 21.50 30.26
CA ALA A 378 -1.70 22.69 30.59
C ALA A 378 -2.25 23.97 29.96
N HIS A 379 -2.88 23.87 28.79
CA HIS A 379 -3.32 25.00 27.97
C HIS A 379 -4.83 25.00 27.69
N ALA A 380 -5.66 24.48 28.60
CA ALA A 380 -7.12 24.47 28.45
C ALA A 380 -7.72 25.85 28.07
N GLY A 381 -7.21 26.94 28.67
CA GLY A 381 -7.67 28.30 28.35
C GLY A 381 -7.25 28.81 26.97
N LEU A 382 -6.22 28.23 26.34
CA LEU A 382 -5.89 28.47 24.93
C LEU A 382 -6.86 27.68 24.04
N LEU A 383 -7.16 26.42 24.38
CA LEU A 383 -8.08 25.57 23.64
C LEU A 383 -9.49 26.17 23.53
N ASP A 384 -9.98 26.80 24.59
CA ASP A 384 -11.28 27.46 24.60
C ASP A 384 -11.38 28.63 23.60
N ARG A 385 -10.25 29.13 23.12
CA ARG A 385 -10.15 30.22 22.12
C ARG A 385 -9.90 29.71 20.71
N LEU A 386 -9.60 28.43 20.55
CA LEU A 386 -9.36 27.84 19.24
C LEU A 386 -10.69 27.51 18.56
N PRO A 387 -10.76 27.62 17.22
CA PRO A 387 -11.96 27.25 16.47
C PRO A 387 -12.24 25.74 16.55
N ASP A 388 -11.23 24.93 16.88
CA ASP A 388 -11.34 23.49 17.08
C ASP A 388 -10.38 23.05 18.20
N ARG A 389 -10.81 22.10 19.02
CA ARG A 389 -9.99 21.50 20.09
C ARG A 389 -8.87 20.62 19.54
N GLU A 390 -9.03 20.07 18.34
CA GLU A 390 -7.99 19.30 17.62
C GLU A 390 -6.80 20.17 17.18
N LEU A 391 -6.88 21.50 17.33
CA LEU A 391 -5.78 22.44 17.10
C LEU A 391 -4.91 22.67 18.34
N ALA A 392 -4.97 21.77 19.32
CA ALA A 392 -4.18 21.84 20.54
C ALA A 392 -2.69 22.12 20.27
N ALA A 393 -2.17 23.18 20.87
CA ALA A 393 -0.80 23.66 20.70
C ALA A 393 -0.19 24.14 22.01
N ALA A 394 1.14 24.02 22.13
CA ALA A 394 1.93 24.67 23.18
C ALA A 394 2.62 25.92 22.61
N PRO A 395 2.65 27.06 23.32
CA PRO A 395 3.39 28.24 22.88
C PRO A 395 4.88 27.93 22.70
N ALA A 396 5.49 28.43 21.62
CA ALA A 396 6.93 28.34 21.39
C ALA A 396 7.71 28.94 22.59
N GLY A 397 8.82 28.29 22.96
CA GLY A 397 9.62 28.65 24.14
C GLY A 397 9.03 28.22 25.49
N SER A 398 7.84 27.61 25.53
CA SER A 398 7.36 26.95 26.74
C SER A 398 8.11 25.64 26.99
N GLN A 399 8.26 25.25 28.27
CA GLN A 399 8.90 23.98 28.60
C GLN A 399 8.20 22.78 27.94
N LEU A 400 6.86 22.83 27.82
CA LEU A 400 6.10 21.76 27.17
C LEU A 400 6.39 21.67 25.66
N ALA A 401 6.58 22.81 24.99
CA ALA A 401 6.95 22.83 23.59
C ALA A 401 8.37 22.28 23.36
N GLU A 402 9.34 22.65 24.21
CA GLU A 402 10.72 22.12 24.10
C GLU A 402 10.78 20.63 24.46
N ASP A 403 10.06 20.19 25.50
CA ASP A 403 9.95 18.76 25.87
C ASP A 403 9.35 17.94 24.71
N TYR A 404 8.27 18.45 24.10
CA TYR A 404 7.66 17.83 22.93
C TYR A 404 8.63 17.78 21.74
N TYR A 405 9.31 18.88 21.45
CA TYR A 405 10.24 18.97 20.32
C TYR A 405 11.40 17.96 20.47
N GLY A 406 11.96 17.82 21.68
CA GLY A 406 12.97 16.81 21.98
C GLY A 406 12.45 15.37 21.83
N ALA A 407 11.23 15.08 22.31
CA ALA A 407 10.61 13.76 22.15
C ALA A 407 10.25 13.44 20.68
N MET A 408 9.82 14.44 19.91
CA MET A 408 9.56 14.32 18.48
C MET A 408 10.85 14.04 17.72
N CYS A 409 11.94 14.77 18.00
CA CYS A 409 13.26 14.52 17.43
C CYS A 409 13.75 13.09 17.71
N ALA A 410 13.53 12.59 18.92
CA ALA A 410 13.80 11.20 19.25
C ALA A 410 12.94 10.22 18.41
N ALA A 411 11.65 10.47 18.25
CA ALA A 411 10.78 9.65 17.41
C ALA A 411 11.17 9.71 15.91
N ILE A 412 11.71 10.84 15.45
CA ILE A 412 12.25 11.02 14.11
C ILE A 412 13.47 10.11 13.89
N ASN A 413 14.41 10.09 14.83
CA ASN A 413 15.58 9.19 14.81
C ASN A 413 15.16 7.73 14.74
N PHE A 414 14.16 7.33 15.54
CA PHE A 414 13.62 5.97 15.50
C PHE A 414 13.03 5.59 14.13
N ALA A 415 12.33 6.51 13.46
CA ALA A 415 11.77 6.23 12.14
C ALA A 415 12.82 6.05 11.06
N TRP A 416 13.91 6.82 11.08
CA TRP A 416 15.03 6.64 10.15
C TRP A 416 15.68 5.28 10.32
N VAL A 417 15.96 4.87 11.57
CA VAL A 417 16.47 3.52 11.85
C VAL A 417 15.48 2.44 11.43
N ASN A 418 14.17 2.64 11.66
CA ASN A 418 13.16 1.69 11.22
C ASN A 418 13.21 1.47 9.69
N ARG A 419 13.30 2.55 8.90
CA ARG A 419 13.46 2.47 7.43
C ARG A 419 14.79 1.84 7.03
N GLN A 420 15.88 2.14 7.74
CA GLN A 420 17.19 1.53 7.50
C GLN A 420 17.19 0.02 7.72
N LEU A 421 16.59 -0.47 8.80
CA LEU A 421 16.52 -1.90 9.07
C LEU A 421 15.72 -2.65 8.00
N ILE A 422 14.62 -2.06 7.52
CA ILE A 422 13.83 -2.62 6.41
C ILE A 422 14.66 -2.62 5.12
N MET A 423 15.38 -1.53 4.82
CA MET A 423 16.26 -1.44 3.66
C MET A 423 17.41 -2.46 3.74
N HIS A 424 18.00 -2.65 4.91
CA HIS A 424 19.04 -3.67 5.14
C HIS A 424 18.51 -5.08 4.84
N ARG A 425 17.34 -5.44 5.39
CA ARG A 425 16.71 -6.74 5.09
C ARG A 425 16.34 -6.87 3.61
N THR A 426 15.90 -5.79 2.98
CA THR A 426 15.62 -5.74 1.55
C THR A 426 16.86 -6.07 0.73
N ARG A 427 18.01 -5.47 1.06
CA ARG A 427 19.30 -5.76 0.41
C ARG A 427 19.66 -7.25 0.53
N GLU A 428 19.48 -7.85 1.70
CA GLU A 428 19.75 -9.29 1.87
C GLU A 428 18.81 -10.18 1.05
N VAL A 429 17.53 -9.80 0.93
CA VAL A 429 16.56 -10.55 0.09
C VAL A 429 16.95 -10.44 -1.38
N PHE A 430 17.24 -9.23 -1.88
CA PHE A 430 17.70 -9.02 -3.25
C PHE A 430 19.00 -9.80 -3.53
N GLY A 431 19.96 -9.78 -2.61
CA GLY A 431 21.20 -10.54 -2.75
C GLY A 431 20.98 -12.05 -2.83
N LYS A 432 19.99 -12.59 -2.11
CA LYS A 432 19.63 -14.02 -2.20
C LYS A 432 18.89 -14.38 -3.48
N VAL A 433 18.00 -13.51 -3.95
CA VAL A 433 17.17 -13.78 -5.13
C VAL A 433 17.96 -13.58 -6.42
N PHE A 434 18.77 -12.51 -6.51
CA PHE A 434 19.43 -12.08 -7.74
C PHE A 434 20.97 -12.14 -7.73
N ASP A 435 21.59 -12.65 -6.66
CA ASP A 435 23.05 -12.73 -6.52
C ASP A 435 23.77 -11.37 -6.63
N VAL A 436 23.14 -10.32 -6.08
CA VAL A 436 23.65 -8.95 -6.04
C VAL A 436 24.26 -8.62 -4.68
N SER A 437 25.40 -7.93 -4.65
CA SER A 437 26.03 -7.52 -3.40
C SER A 437 25.26 -6.37 -2.72
N VAL A 438 25.22 -6.40 -1.38
CA VAL A 438 24.72 -5.29 -0.54
C VAL A 438 25.38 -3.95 -0.91
N ALA A 439 26.67 -3.98 -1.25
CA ALA A 439 27.46 -2.78 -1.57
C ALA A 439 27.14 -2.18 -2.95
N GLU A 440 26.37 -2.87 -3.80
CA GLU A 440 25.92 -2.37 -5.11
C GLU A 440 24.52 -1.75 -5.05
N MET A 441 23.90 -1.75 -3.87
CA MET A 441 22.55 -1.24 -3.63
C MET A 441 22.60 -0.01 -2.73
N ASP A 442 22.66 1.17 -3.35
CA ASP A 442 22.81 2.46 -2.65
C ASP A 442 21.48 3.12 -2.32
N LEU A 443 21.42 3.83 -1.18
CA LEU A 443 20.34 4.74 -0.88
C LEU A 443 20.32 5.90 -1.90
N LEU A 444 19.19 6.13 -2.57
CA LEU A 444 18.96 7.41 -3.26
C LEU A 444 18.72 8.48 -2.21
N TYR A 445 17.57 8.43 -1.54
CA TYR A 445 17.25 9.43 -0.53
C TYR A 445 16.27 8.90 0.50
N ASP A 446 16.30 9.46 1.71
CA ASP A 446 15.29 9.26 2.74
C ASP A 446 14.78 10.64 3.19
N VAL A 447 13.46 10.84 3.10
CA VAL A 447 12.83 12.11 3.45
C VAL A 447 11.57 11.92 4.29
N ALA A 448 11.43 12.74 5.32
CA ALA A 448 10.25 12.80 6.17
C ALA A 448 9.11 13.57 5.49
N HIS A 449 7.86 13.23 5.85
CA HIS A 449 6.69 14.04 5.48
C HIS A 449 5.71 14.35 6.61
N ASN A 450 6.04 13.92 7.84
CA ASN A 450 5.33 14.25 9.08
C ASN A 450 6.36 14.66 10.14
N ILE A 451 6.76 15.92 10.16
CA ILE A 451 7.85 16.44 10.97
C ILE A 451 7.68 17.94 11.25
N ALA A 452 8.21 18.43 12.38
CA ALA A 452 8.47 19.85 12.57
C ALA A 452 9.98 20.08 12.67
N LYS A 453 10.48 21.15 12.05
CA LYS A 453 11.90 21.52 12.09
C LYS A 453 12.08 23.00 12.39
N LYS A 454 13.09 23.33 13.19
CA LYS A 454 13.63 24.70 13.28
C LYS A 454 14.41 24.99 12.00
N GLU A 455 13.96 25.95 11.21
CA GLU A 455 14.57 26.32 9.92
C GLU A 455 14.60 27.84 9.77
N ALA A 456 15.69 28.37 9.22
CA ALA A 456 15.80 29.79 8.87
C ALA A 456 15.15 30.05 7.51
N HIS A 457 14.24 31.03 7.46
CA HIS A 457 13.54 31.47 6.26
C HIS A 457 13.34 32.99 6.25
N GLU A 458 13.26 33.58 5.06
CA GLU A 458 12.86 34.98 4.89
C GLU A 458 11.34 35.11 5.07
N VAL A 459 10.91 36.10 5.83
CA VAL A 459 9.49 36.40 6.09
C VAL A 459 9.23 37.87 5.81
N GLU A 460 8.13 38.18 5.12
CA GLU A 460 7.69 39.56 4.93
C GLU A 460 7.36 40.22 6.28
N GLY A 461 7.83 41.46 6.48
CA GLY A 461 7.55 42.23 7.70
C GLY A 461 6.05 42.48 7.91
N SER A 462 5.61 42.48 9.17
CA SER A 462 4.20 42.61 9.58
C SER A 462 3.51 43.93 9.21
N GLU A 463 4.25 44.93 8.71
CA GLU A 463 3.72 46.24 8.29
C GLU A 463 3.45 46.36 6.78
N ALA A 464 3.65 45.30 5.99
CA ALA A 464 3.34 45.31 4.56
C ALA A 464 1.81 45.47 4.35
N SER A 465 1.38 46.65 3.90
CA SER A 465 -0.04 46.94 3.67
C SER A 465 -0.64 45.99 2.63
N GLU A 466 -1.95 45.72 2.73
CA GLU A 466 -2.74 44.96 1.74
C GLU A 466 -2.56 45.45 0.29
N THR A 467 -1.98 46.64 0.10
CA THR A 467 -1.67 47.26 -1.19
C THR A 467 -0.41 46.69 -1.87
N SER A 468 0.57 46.17 -1.11
CA SER A 468 1.80 45.54 -1.65
C SER A 468 1.54 44.14 -2.24
N ARG A 469 0.64 43.37 -1.60
CA ARG A 469 0.20 42.05 -2.07
C ARG A 469 -0.51 42.07 -3.42
N ALA A 470 -1.06 43.22 -3.82
CA ALA A 470 -1.76 43.39 -5.10
C ALA A 470 -0.82 43.77 -6.26
N THR A 471 0.40 44.22 -5.98
CA THR A 471 1.35 44.75 -6.99
C THR A 471 2.55 43.85 -7.27
N GLY A 472 2.79 42.81 -6.44
CA GLY A 472 3.87 41.85 -6.67
C GLY A 472 5.28 42.43 -6.51
N GLU A 473 5.41 43.53 -5.76
CA GLU A 473 6.71 44.10 -5.41
C GLU A 473 7.25 43.39 -4.17
N ALA A 474 8.41 42.75 -4.29
CA ALA A 474 9.13 42.13 -3.19
C ALA A 474 9.53 43.21 -2.17
N GLY A 475 8.94 43.18 -0.98
CA GLY A 475 9.46 43.93 0.16
C GLY A 475 10.76 43.32 0.68
N ASP A 476 11.58 44.10 1.39
CA ASP A 476 12.77 43.60 2.09
C ASP A 476 12.31 42.61 3.20
N GLY A 477 12.48 41.31 2.95
CA GLY A 477 12.18 40.25 3.92
C GLY A 477 13.19 40.22 5.08
N GLU A 478 12.73 39.78 6.26
CA GLU A 478 13.60 39.54 7.43
C GLU A 478 13.83 38.03 7.59
N GLU A 479 15.08 37.61 7.76
CA GLU A 479 15.40 36.22 8.09
C GLU A 479 14.97 35.90 9.54
N ARG A 480 14.17 34.84 9.70
CA ARG A 480 13.68 34.36 10.99
C ARG A 480 13.83 32.85 11.10
N GLU A 481 14.15 32.37 12.30
CA GLU A 481 14.05 30.96 12.64
C GLU A 481 12.58 30.62 12.94
N LEU A 482 12.06 29.59 12.27
CA LEU A 482 10.67 29.17 12.34
C LEU A 482 10.58 27.69 12.65
N PHE A 483 9.54 27.29 13.40
CA PHE A 483 9.13 25.90 13.46
C PHE A 483 8.27 25.57 12.23
N VAL A 484 8.91 25.04 11.20
CA VAL A 484 8.22 24.62 9.97
C VAL A 484 7.59 23.25 10.20
N HIS A 485 6.26 23.22 10.30
CA HIS A 485 5.48 22.00 10.47
C HIS A 485 5.07 21.46 9.10
N ARG A 486 5.46 20.22 8.82
CA ARG A 486 5.09 19.48 7.61
C ARG A 486 4.31 18.25 8.01
N LYS A 487 3.06 18.16 7.58
CA LYS A 487 2.21 16.99 7.78
C LYS A 487 1.51 16.67 6.46
N GLY A 488 1.90 15.55 5.86
CA GLY A 488 1.59 15.29 4.46
C GLY A 488 2.25 16.32 3.53
N ALA A 489 3.47 16.74 3.85
CA ALA A 489 4.28 17.62 2.99
C ALA A 489 5.76 17.28 3.19
N THR A 490 6.59 17.49 2.17
CA THR A 490 7.99 17.08 2.18
C THR A 490 8.90 18.30 2.03
N ARG A 491 10.07 18.28 2.67
CA ARG A 491 11.10 19.31 2.48
C ARG A 491 11.63 19.25 1.03
N ALA A 492 11.83 20.41 0.42
CA ALA A 492 12.08 20.57 -1.02
C ALA A 492 13.15 21.64 -1.28
N PHE A 493 14.27 21.60 -0.54
CA PHE A 493 15.30 22.63 -0.67
C PHE A 493 15.96 22.64 -2.06
N PRO A 494 16.11 23.81 -2.69
CA PRO A 494 16.76 23.94 -3.98
C PRO A 494 18.27 23.69 -3.87
N ALA A 495 18.93 23.64 -5.03
CA ALA A 495 20.39 23.54 -5.13
C ALA A 495 21.09 24.70 -4.39
N GLY A 496 22.31 24.45 -3.91
CA GLY A 496 23.20 25.41 -3.25
C GLY A 496 22.99 25.54 -1.74
N ARG A 497 21.92 24.97 -1.18
CA ARG A 497 21.62 25.00 0.26
C ARG A 497 22.59 24.12 1.07
N PRO A 498 23.25 24.62 2.12
CA PRO A 498 24.18 23.83 2.94
C PRO A 498 23.50 22.70 3.73
N GLU A 499 22.18 22.78 3.95
CA GLU A 499 21.40 21.74 4.64
C GLU A 499 21.01 20.57 3.71
N VAL A 500 21.23 20.71 2.40
CA VAL A 500 21.09 19.60 1.46
C VAL A 500 22.37 18.77 1.54
N PRO A 501 22.29 17.43 1.68
CA PRO A 501 23.48 16.62 1.79
C PRO A 501 24.45 16.83 0.63
N PRO A 502 25.78 16.74 0.84
CA PRO A 502 26.78 17.07 -0.17
C PRO A 502 26.58 16.37 -1.52
N ALA A 503 26.08 15.13 -1.52
CA ALA A 503 25.76 14.36 -2.72
C ALA A 503 24.75 15.04 -3.65
N TYR A 504 23.94 15.97 -3.13
CA TYR A 504 22.82 16.62 -3.82
C TYR A 504 22.89 18.13 -3.82
N GLN A 505 23.93 18.71 -3.21
CA GLN A 505 24.01 20.15 -3.02
C GLN A 505 24.00 20.91 -4.36
N ASP A 506 24.61 20.35 -5.42
CA ASP A 506 24.70 20.99 -6.73
C ASP A 506 23.39 20.91 -7.55
N VAL A 507 22.54 19.93 -7.28
CA VAL A 507 21.31 19.68 -8.05
C VAL A 507 20.02 19.97 -7.30
N GLY A 508 20.08 20.07 -5.98
CA GLY A 508 18.94 20.25 -5.09
C GLY A 508 18.45 18.94 -4.49
N GLN A 509 17.69 19.05 -3.40
CA GLN A 509 17.29 17.91 -2.59
C GLN A 509 16.40 16.95 -3.38
N PRO A 510 16.65 15.62 -3.37
CA PRO A 510 15.71 14.65 -3.90
C PRO A 510 14.40 14.64 -3.10
N ILE A 511 13.29 14.43 -3.80
CA ILE A 511 11.95 14.38 -3.22
C ILE A 511 11.26 13.13 -3.77
N LEU A 512 10.71 12.33 -2.88
CA LEU A 512 10.05 11.06 -3.20
C LEU A 512 8.55 11.21 -3.00
N ILE A 513 7.78 11.09 -4.09
CA ILE A 513 6.33 11.22 -4.09
C ILE A 513 5.69 9.87 -4.40
N PRO A 514 5.35 9.07 -3.38
CA PRO A 514 4.55 7.86 -3.55
C PRO A 514 3.15 8.17 -4.11
N GLY A 515 2.74 7.41 -5.11
CA GLY A 515 1.35 7.38 -5.58
C GLY A 515 0.56 6.29 -4.87
N SER A 516 0.05 5.33 -5.64
CA SER A 516 -0.68 4.16 -5.17
C SER A 516 -0.13 2.90 -5.86
N MET A 517 -0.57 1.72 -5.41
CA MET A 517 -0.10 0.43 -5.95
C MET A 517 -0.35 0.20 -7.45
N GLY A 518 -1.03 1.11 -8.15
CA GLY A 518 -1.24 1.07 -9.60
C GLY A 518 -1.08 2.41 -10.34
N ALA A 519 -0.64 3.49 -9.69
CA ALA A 519 -0.51 4.82 -10.32
C ALA A 519 0.95 5.24 -10.60
N GLY A 520 1.92 4.52 -10.03
CA GLY A 520 3.33 4.90 -10.07
C GLY A 520 3.72 5.88 -8.96
N SER A 521 4.99 6.29 -8.95
CA SER A 521 5.56 7.26 -8.02
C SER A 521 6.48 8.21 -8.79
N TYR A 522 6.89 9.31 -8.16
CA TYR A 522 7.79 10.29 -8.77
C TYR A 522 9.00 10.57 -7.90
N VAL A 523 10.12 10.81 -8.58
CA VAL A 523 11.29 11.48 -8.02
C VAL A 523 11.33 12.90 -8.58
N LEU A 524 11.39 13.88 -7.68
CA LEU A 524 11.62 15.28 -8.00
C LEU A 524 12.92 15.76 -7.37
N ARG A 525 13.31 16.99 -7.71
CA ARG A 525 14.29 17.78 -6.97
C ARG A 525 13.63 19.04 -6.38
N GLY A 526 14.25 19.64 -5.36
CA GLY A 526 13.83 20.94 -4.84
C GLY A 526 13.81 22.01 -5.93
N GLY A 527 12.64 22.61 -6.15
CA GLY A 527 12.43 23.65 -7.16
C GLY A 527 12.91 25.02 -6.67
N GLU A 528 13.31 25.90 -7.59
CA GLU A 528 13.91 27.20 -7.27
C GLU A 528 12.98 28.13 -6.46
N ARG A 529 11.66 27.96 -6.61
CA ARG A 529 10.65 28.77 -5.91
C ARG A 529 10.18 28.15 -4.60
N SER A 530 10.68 26.97 -4.22
CA SER A 530 10.18 26.29 -3.02
C SER A 530 10.42 27.11 -1.75
N LEU A 531 11.56 27.79 -1.63
CA LEU A 531 11.86 28.63 -0.46
C LEU A 531 10.90 29.82 -0.34
N SER A 532 10.75 30.60 -1.42
CA SER A 532 9.94 31.82 -1.41
C SER A 532 8.44 31.56 -1.32
N GLU A 533 7.95 30.45 -1.86
CA GLU A 533 6.51 30.16 -1.93
C GLU A 533 6.00 29.28 -0.79
N THR A 534 6.85 28.36 -0.30
CA THR A 534 6.40 27.25 0.56
C THR A 534 7.38 26.89 1.67
N PHE A 535 8.30 27.78 2.04
CA PHE A 535 9.33 27.52 3.06
C PHE A 535 10.12 26.25 2.77
N GLY A 536 10.48 26.08 1.49
CA GLY A 536 11.20 24.93 0.98
C GLY A 536 10.39 23.64 1.13
N SER A 537 9.12 23.63 0.72
CA SER A 537 8.24 22.47 0.87
C SER A 537 7.48 22.12 -0.41
N THR A 538 7.10 20.86 -0.56
CA THR A 538 6.21 20.40 -1.64
C THR A 538 5.28 19.29 -1.16
N ALA A 539 4.46 18.75 -2.07
CA ALA A 539 3.59 17.61 -1.81
C ALA A 539 4.38 16.39 -1.30
N HIS A 540 3.68 15.40 -0.72
CA HIS A 540 4.29 14.16 -0.25
C HIS A 540 3.77 12.89 -0.96
N GLY A 541 2.68 13.01 -1.72
CA GLY A 541 1.95 11.88 -2.28
C GLY A 541 0.60 12.30 -2.84
N ALA A 542 -0.15 11.34 -3.41
CA ALA A 542 -1.45 11.58 -4.01
C ALA A 542 -2.52 12.09 -3.02
N GLY A 543 -2.52 11.56 -1.79
CA GLY A 543 -3.55 11.83 -0.79
C GLY A 543 -4.88 11.11 -1.10
N ARG A 544 -5.63 10.78 -0.04
CA ARG A 544 -6.86 9.98 -0.15
C ARG A 544 -8.07 10.83 -0.54
N LEU A 545 -8.95 10.26 -1.35
CA LEU A 545 -10.28 10.79 -1.70
C LEU A 545 -11.38 10.28 -0.76
N MET A 546 -11.18 9.11 -0.15
CA MET A 546 -12.17 8.45 0.69
C MET A 546 -11.58 7.79 1.94
N SER A 547 -12.44 7.52 2.92
CA SER A 547 -12.06 6.83 4.16
C SER A 547 -11.73 5.36 3.91
N ARG A 548 -11.02 4.72 4.85
CA ARG A 548 -10.75 3.27 4.77
C ARG A 548 -12.03 2.45 4.83
N THR A 549 -12.97 2.86 5.68
CA THR A 549 -14.28 2.23 5.80
C THR A 549 -15.05 2.28 4.49
N GLN A 550 -15.05 3.42 3.79
CA GLN A 550 -15.68 3.55 2.49
C GLN A 550 -14.97 2.72 1.42
N ALA A 551 -13.63 2.72 1.41
CA ALA A 551 -12.84 1.92 0.48
C ALA A 551 -13.15 0.41 0.60
N LYS A 552 -13.27 -0.13 1.82
CA LYS A 552 -13.66 -1.54 2.04
C LYS A 552 -15.07 -1.89 1.55
N GLN A 553 -15.94 -0.90 1.37
CA GLN A 553 -17.30 -1.08 0.85
C GLN A 553 -17.35 -1.00 -0.68
N GLU A 554 -16.47 -0.19 -1.27
CA GLU A 554 -16.45 0.06 -2.72
C GLU A 554 -15.49 -0.87 -3.48
N PHE A 555 -14.39 -1.27 -2.86
CA PHE A 555 -13.36 -2.09 -3.49
C PHE A 555 -13.28 -3.48 -2.88
N TRP A 556 -12.92 -4.44 -3.73
CA TRP A 556 -12.70 -5.81 -3.33
C TRP A 556 -11.23 -6.20 -3.45
N GLY A 557 -10.64 -6.72 -2.37
CA GLY A 557 -9.20 -6.98 -2.31
C GLY A 557 -8.72 -7.97 -3.36
N GLY A 558 -9.46 -9.07 -3.54
CA GLY A 558 -9.20 -10.05 -4.59
C GLY A 558 -9.26 -9.44 -5.99
N ASP A 559 -10.33 -8.69 -6.30
CA ASP A 559 -10.50 -8.07 -7.63
C ASP A 559 -9.41 -7.03 -7.89
N VAL A 560 -9.07 -6.19 -6.91
CA VAL A 560 -8.00 -5.18 -7.04
C VAL A 560 -6.65 -5.86 -7.30
N ARG A 561 -6.34 -6.95 -6.60
CA ARG A 561 -5.09 -7.70 -6.82
C ARG A 561 -5.07 -8.34 -8.20
N ASP A 562 -6.19 -8.93 -8.63
CA ASP A 562 -6.28 -9.59 -9.92
C ASP A 562 -6.21 -8.58 -11.07
N ASP A 563 -6.88 -7.43 -10.95
CA ASP A 563 -6.79 -6.33 -11.91
C ASP A 563 -5.35 -5.80 -12.02
N LEU A 564 -4.69 -5.54 -10.89
CA LEU A 564 -3.28 -5.12 -10.87
C LEU A 564 -2.35 -6.15 -11.51
N ARG A 565 -2.57 -7.45 -11.25
CA ARG A 565 -1.76 -8.53 -11.82
C ARG A 565 -2.00 -8.70 -13.32
N GLU A 566 -3.25 -8.67 -13.77
CA GLU A 566 -3.63 -8.98 -15.15
C GLU A 566 -3.51 -7.78 -16.09
N GLN A 567 -3.72 -6.55 -15.60
CA GLN A 567 -3.71 -5.33 -16.42
C GLN A 567 -2.38 -4.58 -16.33
N ASP A 568 -1.85 -4.45 -15.12
CA ASP A 568 -0.68 -3.61 -14.84
C ASP A 568 0.62 -4.42 -14.60
N HIS A 569 0.52 -5.75 -14.58
CA HIS A 569 1.62 -6.66 -14.24
C HIS A 569 2.24 -6.38 -12.85
N VAL A 570 1.42 -5.95 -11.89
CA VAL A 570 1.84 -5.63 -10.52
C VAL A 570 1.45 -6.76 -9.57
N TYR A 571 2.45 -7.28 -8.86
CA TYR A 571 2.28 -8.39 -7.91
C TYR A 571 2.12 -7.85 -6.49
N VAL A 572 0.95 -8.03 -5.88
CA VAL A 572 0.61 -7.49 -4.56
C VAL A 572 0.54 -8.58 -3.50
N LYS A 573 1.22 -8.35 -2.36
CA LYS A 573 1.09 -9.14 -1.13
C LYS A 573 0.68 -8.24 0.03
N ALA A 574 -0.27 -8.71 0.84
CA ALA A 574 -0.74 -8.04 2.04
C ALA A 574 -1.23 -9.10 3.05
N GLN A 575 -1.39 -8.71 4.31
CA GLN A 575 -1.90 -9.59 5.38
C GLN A 575 -3.35 -10.04 5.13
N SER A 576 -4.14 -9.22 4.43
CA SER A 576 -5.55 -9.51 4.13
C SER A 576 -6.01 -8.81 2.85
N GLY A 577 -7.05 -9.36 2.21
CA GLY A 577 -7.72 -8.69 1.09
C GLY A 577 -8.31 -7.32 1.47
N ALA A 578 -8.78 -7.17 2.71
CA ALA A 578 -9.24 -5.88 3.24
C ALA A 578 -8.15 -4.80 3.19
N THR A 579 -6.89 -5.15 3.49
CA THR A 579 -5.76 -4.22 3.40
C THR A 579 -5.53 -3.75 1.97
N VAL A 580 -5.69 -4.65 0.99
CA VAL A 580 -5.59 -4.30 -0.44
C VAL A 580 -6.72 -3.37 -0.84
N ALA A 581 -7.96 -3.66 -0.42
CA ALA A 581 -9.12 -2.82 -0.71
C ALA A 581 -9.01 -1.42 -0.10
N GLU A 582 -8.52 -1.30 1.14
CA GLU A 582 -8.34 -0.02 1.84
C GLU A 582 -7.40 0.94 1.12
N GLU A 583 -6.47 0.41 0.33
CA GLU A 583 -5.39 1.12 -0.32
C GLU A 583 -5.45 1.03 -1.85
N ALA A 584 -6.58 0.57 -2.41
CA ALA A 584 -6.80 0.40 -3.84
C ALA A 584 -6.50 1.69 -4.64
N PRO A 585 -6.04 1.61 -5.91
CA PRO A 585 -5.67 2.80 -6.68
C PRO A 585 -6.75 3.90 -6.73
N GLY A 586 -8.03 3.52 -6.87
CA GLY A 586 -9.16 4.46 -6.93
C GLY A 586 -9.46 5.21 -5.61
N VAL A 587 -8.81 4.85 -4.51
CA VAL A 587 -8.94 5.54 -3.21
C VAL A 587 -8.15 6.85 -3.16
N TYR A 588 -7.18 7.00 -4.06
CA TYR A 588 -6.22 8.11 -4.07
C TYR A 588 -6.54 9.13 -5.16
N LYS A 589 -6.08 10.37 -4.99
CA LYS A 589 -6.06 11.34 -6.09
C LYS A 589 -5.11 10.86 -7.19
N ASP A 590 -5.22 11.48 -8.36
CA ASP A 590 -4.24 11.31 -9.41
C ASP A 590 -2.89 11.92 -9.00
N VAL A 591 -1.86 11.09 -8.86
CA VAL A 591 -0.50 11.52 -8.51
C VAL A 591 0.13 12.35 -9.62
N ASP A 592 -0.21 12.08 -10.88
CA ASP A 592 0.32 12.82 -12.03
C ASP A 592 -0.11 14.28 -11.96
N GLU A 593 -1.37 14.54 -11.57
CA GLU A 593 -1.90 15.88 -11.39
C GLU A 593 -1.26 16.61 -10.20
N VAL A 594 -1.07 15.92 -9.07
CA VAL A 594 -0.38 16.49 -7.89
C VAL A 594 1.04 16.94 -8.26
N VAL A 595 1.80 16.07 -8.92
CA VAL A 595 3.18 16.35 -9.33
C VAL A 595 3.23 17.44 -10.40
N ARG A 596 2.30 17.45 -11.36
CA ARG A 596 2.19 18.51 -12.38
C ARG A 596 2.02 19.89 -11.74
N VAL A 597 1.24 20.00 -10.65
CA VAL A 597 1.05 21.27 -9.93
C VAL A 597 2.34 21.70 -9.22
N SER A 598 3.02 20.79 -8.52
CA SER A 598 4.32 21.09 -7.89
C SER A 598 5.36 21.58 -8.89
N ASP A 599 5.45 20.93 -10.05
CA ASP A 599 6.34 21.28 -11.15
C ASP A 599 5.98 22.64 -11.77
N ALA A 600 4.69 22.87 -12.06
CA ALA A 600 4.21 24.13 -12.64
C ALA A 600 4.42 25.34 -11.71
N LEU A 601 4.37 25.15 -10.40
CA LEU A 601 4.64 26.20 -9.41
C LEU A 601 6.15 26.42 -9.19
N GLY A 602 7.01 25.51 -9.65
CA GLY A 602 8.45 25.56 -9.41
C GLY A 602 8.84 25.26 -7.96
N ILE A 603 7.99 24.54 -7.23
CA ILE A 603 8.22 24.13 -5.83
C ILE A 603 8.72 22.69 -5.71
N GLY A 604 8.79 21.96 -6.83
CA GLY A 604 9.45 20.67 -6.97
C GLY A 604 9.49 20.28 -8.44
N ASP A 605 10.68 20.09 -9.00
CA ASP A 605 10.84 19.83 -10.42
C ASP A 605 10.91 18.34 -10.71
N ARG A 606 10.15 17.86 -11.69
CA ARG A 606 10.16 16.43 -12.06
C ARG A 606 11.53 15.97 -12.54
N VAL A 607 11.99 14.82 -12.03
CA VAL A 607 13.24 14.16 -12.45
C VAL A 607 12.93 12.83 -13.13
N ALA A 608 12.19 11.95 -12.47
CA ALA A 608 11.81 10.65 -13.01
C ALA A 608 10.43 10.18 -12.53
N ARG A 609 9.77 9.33 -13.32
CA ARG A 609 8.60 8.55 -12.92
C ARG A 609 9.02 7.10 -12.72
N THR A 610 8.48 6.47 -11.70
CA THR A 610 8.63 5.04 -11.43
C THR A 610 7.26 4.37 -11.42
N PHE A 611 7.20 3.09 -11.77
CA PHE A 611 5.97 2.30 -11.77
C PHE A 611 6.17 1.00 -11.00
N PRO A 612 5.21 0.58 -10.14
CA PRO A 612 5.34 -0.63 -9.34
C PRO A 612 5.45 -1.89 -10.19
N VAL A 613 6.18 -2.86 -9.65
CA VAL A 613 6.33 -4.23 -10.18
C VAL A 613 5.90 -5.21 -9.10
N CYS A 614 6.45 -5.06 -7.89
CA CYS A 614 6.07 -5.82 -6.71
C CYS A 614 5.67 -4.88 -5.59
N THR A 615 4.63 -5.25 -4.85
CA THR A 615 4.05 -4.40 -3.84
C THR A 615 3.73 -5.19 -2.58
N ILE A 616 4.28 -4.75 -1.45
CA ILE A 616 3.96 -5.25 -0.12
C ILE A 616 3.22 -4.19 0.66
N LYS A 617 2.00 -4.52 1.05
CA LYS A 617 1.15 -3.68 1.89
C LYS A 617 1.20 -4.20 3.33
N GLY A 618 1.34 -3.29 4.28
CA GLY A 618 1.45 -3.66 5.69
C GLY A 618 0.21 -3.43 6.52
#